data_AF-E9QN01-F1
#
_entry.id   AF-E9QN01-F1
#
_cell.length_a   1.000
_cell.length_b   1.000
_cell.length_c   1.000
_cell.angle_alpha   90.00
_cell.angle_beta   90.00
_cell.angle_gamma   90.00
#
_symmetry.space_group_name_H-M   'P 1'
#
loop_
_entity.id
_entity.type
_entity.pdbx_description
1 polymer ?
#
loop_
_entity_poly.entity_id
_entity_poly.type
_entity_poly.pdbx_seq_one_letter_code
_entity_poly.pdbx_strand_id
1 'polypeptide(L)'
;MAQHFSLGACDVVGFDLDHTLCRYNLPESARLIYNSFAQFLVKEKGYDEGLLTLTPEDWDFCCKGLALDLEDGTFIKLAADGTVLRASHGTKMMTPEALTEAFGKKEWRHCVSDKRCTSDKPGVSDIPCCSGKCYFYDNYFDLPGALLCARVVDSLTKQNRGQKTFDFWKDVVAGIQHNFKMSAFKEPGMCPSHHDRETSP
;
A
#
# COMPACT_ATOMS: atom_id res chain seq x y z
N MET A 1 33.46 9.63 -4.15
CA MET A 1 34.01 8.54 -3.33
C MET A 1 32.96 8.21 -2.29
N ALA A 2 32.40 7.00 -2.28
CA ALA A 2 31.41 6.62 -1.29
C ALA A 2 32.06 6.55 0.10
N GLN A 3 31.43 7.14 1.11
CA GLN A 3 31.90 7.02 2.50
C GLN A 3 31.66 5.59 2.98
N HIS A 4 32.68 4.93 3.53
CA HIS A 4 32.53 3.61 4.13
C HIS A 4 31.98 3.73 5.55
N PHE A 5 30.90 2.99 5.82
CA PHE A 5 30.34 2.83 7.15
C PHE A 5 31.07 1.72 7.92
N SER A 6 31.38 1.93 9.21
CA SER A 6 32.04 0.95 10.07
C SER A 6 31.25 0.72 11.36
N LEU A 7 30.79 -0.51 11.58
CA LEU A 7 30.11 -0.91 12.81
C LEU A 7 31.00 -0.82 14.05
N GLY A 8 32.32 -1.00 13.89
CA GLY A 8 33.27 -0.89 15.01
C GLY A 8 33.46 0.54 15.54
N ALA A 9 32.95 1.53 14.82
CA ALA A 9 32.92 2.93 15.27
C ALA A 9 31.61 3.30 15.99
N CYS A 10 30.70 2.34 16.20
CA CYS A 10 29.42 2.57 16.86
C CYS A 10 29.46 2.05 18.31
N ASP A 11 29.22 2.92 19.29
CA ASP A 11 29.09 2.52 20.71
C ASP A 11 27.73 1.87 21.02
N VAL A 12 26.71 2.20 20.22
CA VAL A 12 25.33 1.72 20.38
C VAL A 12 24.75 1.37 19.02
N VAL A 13 23.99 0.27 18.98
CA VAL A 13 23.20 -0.14 17.81
C VAL A 13 21.75 -0.27 18.25
N GLY A 14 20.89 0.57 17.67
CA GLY A 14 19.44 0.49 17.85
C GLY A 14 18.81 -0.42 16.81
N PHE A 15 17.88 -1.26 17.24
CA PHE A 15 17.10 -2.12 16.36
C PHE A 15 15.64 -1.72 16.46
N ASP A 16 14.98 -1.63 15.32
CA ASP A 16 13.52 -1.63 15.26
C ASP A 16 12.99 -3.02 15.66
N LEU A 17 11.74 -3.09 16.13
CA LEU A 17 11.13 -4.35 16.53
C LEU A 17 10.49 -5.04 15.34
N ASP A 18 9.44 -4.45 14.79
CA ASP A 18 8.57 -5.13 13.84
C ASP A 18 9.19 -5.19 12.44
N HIS A 19 9.15 -6.36 11.82
CA HIS A 19 9.84 -6.64 10.56
C HIS A 19 11.38 -6.51 10.61
N THR A 20 11.97 -6.22 11.78
CA THR A 20 13.42 -6.17 12.01
C THR A 20 13.86 -7.28 12.97
N LEU A 21 13.54 -7.19 14.26
CA LEU A 21 13.79 -8.26 15.24
C LEU A 21 12.65 -9.30 15.25
N CYS A 22 11.41 -8.83 15.20
CA CYS A 22 10.20 -9.63 15.13
C CYS A 22 9.82 -9.87 13.67
N ARG A 23 9.91 -11.12 13.20
CA ARG A 23 9.58 -11.49 11.82
C ARG A 23 8.20 -12.13 11.77
N TYR A 24 7.30 -11.49 11.05
CA TYR A 24 5.95 -12.00 10.81
C TYR A 24 5.91 -12.99 9.64
N ASN A 25 5.00 -13.96 9.72
CA ASN A 25 4.57 -14.72 8.54
C ASN A 25 3.74 -13.78 7.66
N LEU A 26 4.32 -13.33 6.54
CA LEU A 26 3.73 -12.31 5.68
C LEU A 26 2.36 -12.72 5.11
N PRO A 27 2.18 -13.91 4.51
CA PRO A 27 0.85 -14.37 4.08
C PRO A 27 -0.23 -14.31 5.16
N GLU A 28 0.06 -14.83 6.36
CA GLU A 28 -0.92 -14.88 7.45
C GLU A 28 -1.22 -13.48 8.01
N SER A 29 -0.18 -12.67 8.20
CA SER A 29 -0.31 -11.29 8.68
C SER A 29 -1.06 -10.40 7.69
N ALA A 30 -0.76 -10.52 6.39
CA ALA A 30 -1.45 -9.78 5.33
C ALA A 30 -2.95 -10.12 5.29
N ARG A 31 -3.28 -11.41 5.38
CA ARG A 31 -4.67 -11.87 5.44
C ARG A 31 -5.39 -11.36 6.69
N LEU A 32 -4.74 -11.39 7.85
CA LEU A 32 -5.30 -10.87 9.09
C LEU A 32 -5.61 -9.37 9.00
N ILE A 33 -4.64 -8.58 8.53
CA ILE A 33 -4.77 -7.13 8.34
C ILE A 33 -5.88 -6.82 7.34
N TYR A 34 -5.89 -7.49 6.19
CA TYR A 34 -6.92 -7.30 5.16
C TYR A 34 -8.31 -7.62 5.71
N ASN A 35 -8.47 -8.77 6.38
CA ASN A 35 -9.78 -9.19 6.89
C ASN A 35 -10.34 -8.20 7.91
N SER A 36 -9.51 -7.75 8.86
CA SER A 36 -9.90 -6.73 9.86
C SER A 36 -10.34 -5.44 9.18
N PHE A 37 -9.57 -4.99 8.20
CA PHE A 37 -9.85 -3.75 7.47
C PHE A 37 -11.13 -3.88 6.63
N ALA A 38 -11.26 -4.95 5.84
CA ALA A 38 -12.42 -5.20 5.01
C ALA A 38 -13.70 -5.30 5.84
N GLN A 39 -13.66 -5.99 6.99
CA GLN A 39 -14.78 -6.05 7.92
C GLN A 39 -15.16 -4.68 8.46
N PHE A 40 -14.19 -3.85 8.83
CA PHE A 40 -14.45 -2.47 9.27
C PHE A 40 -15.14 -1.65 8.17
N LEU A 41 -14.62 -1.68 6.93
CA LEU A 41 -15.23 -0.94 5.83
C LEU A 41 -16.64 -1.42 5.51
N VAL A 42 -16.90 -2.72 5.53
CA VAL A 42 -18.24 -3.27 5.24
C VAL A 42 -19.21 -2.94 6.39
N LYS A 43 -18.87 -3.27 7.64
CA LYS A 43 -19.77 -3.15 8.79
C LYS A 43 -20.00 -1.69 9.21
N GLU A 44 -18.95 -0.89 9.31
CA GLU A 44 -19.01 0.45 9.90
C GLU A 44 -19.20 1.55 8.85
N LYS A 45 -18.80 1.29 7.60
CA LYS A 45 -18.83 2.27 6.52
C LYS A 45 -19.77 1.91 5.37
N GLY A 46 -20.32 0.70 5.36
CA GLY A 46 -21.34 0.26 4.39
C GLY A 46 -20.80 0.01 2.98
N TYR A 47 -19.52 -0.34 2.84
CA TYR A 47 -18.95 -0.75 1.56
C TYR A 47 -19.46 -2.14 1.13
N ASP A 48 -19.28 -2.46 -0.16
CA ASP A 48 -19.71 -3.70 -0.77
C ASP A 48 -19.15 -4.96 -0.08
N GLU A 49 -20.02 -5.95 0.19
CA GLU A 49 -19.62 -7.20 0.86
C GLU A 49 -18.61 -8.02 0.04
N GLY A 50 -18.50 -7.78 -1.27
CA GLY A 50 -17.50 -8.39 -2.13
C GLY A 50 -16.06 -8.12 -1.67
N LEU A 51 -15.82 -7.07 -0.87
CA LEU A 51 -14.53 -6.81 -0.23
C LEU A 51 -14.08 -7.95 0.69
N LEU A 52 -15.00 -8.75 1.25
CA LEU A 52 -14.70 -9.87 2.16
C LEU A 52 -14.25 -11.14 1.42
N THR A 53 -14.40 -11.19 0.10
CA THR A 53 -14.06 -12.38 -0.70
C THR A 53 -12.63 -12.25 -1.23
N LEU A 54 -11.73 -13.09 -0.73
CA LEU A 54 -10.34 -13.16 -1.18
C LEU A 54 -10.05 -14.46 -1.91
N THR A 55 -9.28 -14.37 -2.97
CA THR A 55 -8.65 -15.48 -3.70
C THR A 55 -7.13 -15.38 -3.55
N PRO A 56 -6.39 -16.50 -3.64
CA PRO A 56 -4.92 -16.46 -3.57
C PRO A 56 -4.29 -15.52 -4.59
N GLU A 57 -4.87 -15.41 -5.79
CA GLU A 57 -4.37 -14.61 -6.91
C GLU A 57 -4.47 -13.10 -6.65
N ASP A 58 -5.37 -12.67 -5.75
CA ASP A 58 -5.54 -11.25 -5.43
C ASP A 58 -4.29 -10.63 -4.79
N TRP A 59 -3.48 -11.45 -4.10
CA TRP A 59 -2.28 -10.99 -3.42
C TRP A 59 -1.17 -10.56 -4.38
N ASP A 60 -1.22 -10.98 -5.65
CA ASP A 60 -0.26 -10.56 -6.68
C ASP A 60 -0.34 -9.04 -6.95
N PHE A 61 -1.43 -8.39 -6.58
CA PHE A 61 -1.57 -6.94 -6.63
C PHE A 61 -0.67 -6.22 -5.63
N CYS A 62 -0.44 -6.81 -4.46
CA CYS A 62 0.27 -6.18 -3.35
C CYS A 62 1.78 -6.15 -3.58
N CYS A 63 2.28 -5.03 -4.11
CA CYS A 63 3.71 -4.79 -4.30
C CYS A 63 4.19 -3.62 -3.44
N LYS A 64 5.31 -3.80 -2.70
CA LYS A 64 5.92 -2.71 -1.92
C LYS A 64 6.34 -1.56 -2.83
N GLY A 65 6.12 -0.32 -2.38
CA GLY A 65 6.44 0.89 -3.13
C GLY A 65 5.45 1.17 -4.26
N LEU A 66 4.19 0.81 -4.09
CA LEU A 66 3.08 1.32 -4.90
C LEU A 66 2.68 2.70 -4.40
N ALA A 67 2.37 3.59 -5.32
CA ALA A 67 1.76 4.89 -5.04
C ALA A 67 0.29 4.86 -5.46
N LEU A 68 -0.61 5.36 -4.63
CA LEU A 68 -2.02 5.58 -4.94
C LEU A 68 -2.25 7.07 -5.16
N ASP A 69 -2.74 7.42 -6.33
CA ASP A 69 -3.32 8.74 -6.61
C ASP A 69 -4.74 8.78 -6.01
N LEU A 70 -4.93 9.62 -4.99
CA LEU A 70 -6.20 9.72 -4.28
C LEU A 70 -7.25 10.48 -5.09
N GLU A 71 -6.86 11.26 -6.11
CA GLU A 71 -7.82 12.03 -6.91
C GLU A 71 -8.58 11.14 -7.89
N ASP A 72 -7.89 10.20 -8.52
CA ASP A 72 -8.45 9.34 -9.57
C ASP A 72 -8.42 7.84 -9.25
N GLY A 73 -7.88 7.43 -8.10
CA GLY A 73 -7.85 6.01 -7.70
C GLY A 73 -6.85 5.17 -8.49
N THR A 74 -5.86 5.80 -9.14
CA THR A 74 -4.83 5.11 -9.91
C THR A 74 -3.71 4.63 -8.99
N PHE A 75 -3.37 3.35 -9.08
CA PHE A 75 -2.16 2.78 -8.49
C PHE A 75 -1.02 2.84 -9.50
N ILE A 76 0.15 3.23 -9.04
CA ILE A 76 1.29 3.55 -9.89
C ILE A 76 2.53 2.90 -9.28
N LYS A 77 3.29 2.21 -10.13
CA LYS A 77 4.63 1.71 -9.79
C LYS A 77 5.67 2.58 -10.50
N LEU A 78 6.56 3.18 -9.74
CA LEU A 78 7.59 4.08 -10.24
C LEU A 78 8.96 3.39 -10.28
N ALA A 79 9.78 3.81 -11.25
CA ALA A 79 11.21 3.60 -11.26
C ALA A 79 11.91 4.60 -10.33
N ALA A 80 13.20 4.38 -10.08
CA ALA A 80 14.01 5.25 -9.23
C ALA A 80 14.16 6.68 -9.79
N ASP A 81 14.05 6.85 -11.12
CA ASP A 81 14.09 8.15 -11.79
C ASP A 81 12.71 8.82 -11.90
N GLY A 82 11.67 8.23 -11.28
CA GLY A 82 10.29 8.73 -11.34
C GLY A 82 9.51 8.30 -12.57
N THR A 83 10.09 7.49 -13.47
CA THR A 83 9.37 6.93 -14.63
C THR A 83 8.26 5.99 -14.17
N VAL A 84 7.05 6.15 -14.73
CA VAL A 84 5.93 5.22 -14.47
C VAL A 84 6.20 3.88 -15.19
N LEU A 85 6.41 2.82 -14.41
CA LEU A 85 6.64 1.46 -14.91
C LEU A 85 5.35 0.72 -15.18
N ARG A 86 4.36 0.87 -14.30
CA ARG A 86 3.04 0.23 -14.39
C ARG A 86 2.01 1.12 -13.74
N ALA A 87 0.76 1.03 -14.20
CA ALA A 87 -0.36 1.64 -13.53
C ALA A 87 -1.63 0.78 -13.64
N SER A 88 -2.53 0.94 -12.67
CA SER A 88 -3.87 0.36 -12.69
C SER A 88 -4.89 1.36 -12.17
N HIS A 89 -6.10 1.31 -12.71
CA HIS A 89 -7.24 2.01 -12.13
C HIS A 89 -8.04 1.01 -11.32
N GLY A 90 -8.05 1.14 -9.99
CA GLY A 90 -8.45 0.04 -9.12
C GLY A 90 -7.62 -1.22 -9.38
N THR A 91 -8.26 -2.38 -9.50
CA THR A 91 -7.55 -3.65 -9.84
C THR A 91 -7.28 -3.81 -11.34
N LYS A 92 -7.83 -2.93 -12.19
CA LYS A 92 -7.69 -3.04 -13.64
C LYS A 92 -6.37 -2.44 -14.12
N MET A 93 -5.45 -3.29 -14.53
CA MET A 93 -4.17 -2.88 -15.14
C MET A 93 -4.38 -2.07 -16.42
N MET A 94 -3.59 -1.00 -16.58
CA MET A 94 -3.54 -0.24 -17.83
C MET A 94 -2.77 -1.00 -18.90
N THR A 95 -3.19 -0.89 -20.16
CA THR A 95 -2.42 -1.42 -21.29
C THR A 95 -1.20 -0.52 -21.58
N PRO A 96 -0.15 -1.03 -22.25
CA PRO A 96 1.01 -0.22 -22.62
C PRO A 96 0.67 1.05 -23.40
N GLU A 97 -0.34 0.98 -24.27
CA GLU A 97 -0.81 2.12 -25.08
C GLU A 97 -1.46 3.18 -24.18
N ALA A 98 -2.35 2.77 -23.28
CA ALA A 98 -3.01 3.67 -22.33
C ALA A 98 -1.99 4.29 -21.35
N LEU A 99 -0.99 3.52 -20.92
CA LEU A 99 0.11 4.02 -20.09
C LEU A 99 0.92 5.09 -20.81
N THR A 100 1.24 4.86 -22.08
CA THR A 100 1.98 5.81 -22.92
C THR A 100 1.17 7.08 -23.20
N GLU A 101 -0.15 6.95 -23.40
CA GLU A 101 -1.05 8.09 -23.57
C GLU A 101 -1.15 8.93 -22.29
N ALA A 102 -1.27 8.28 -21.14
CA ALA A 102 -1.42 8.95 -19.84
C ALA A 102 -0.11 9.55 -19.31
N PHE A 103 1.01 8.82 -19.44
CA PHE A 103 2.28 9.14 -18.76
C PHE A 103 3.48 9.26 -19.71
N GLY A 104 3.38 8.89 -20.99
CA GLY A 104 4.54 8.71 -21.89
C GLY A 104 5.35 9.96 -22.24
N LYS A 105 4.93 11.16 -21.81
CA LYS A 105 5.68 12.42 -22.02
C LYS A 105 5.79 13.29 -20.75
N LYS A 106 5.33 12.80 -19.60
CA LYS A 106 5.23 13.59 -18.37
C LYS A 106 5.66 12.76 -17.17
N GLU A 107 6.52 13.33 -16.33
CA GLU A 107 6.66 12.86 -14.95
C GLU A 107 5.26 12.85 -14.30
N TRP A 108 4.98 11.84 -13.48
CA TRP A 108 3.69 11.75 -12.81
C TRP A 108 3.45 13.01 -11.98
N ARG A 109 2.25 13.60 -12.11
CA ARG A 109 1.91 14.96 -11.63
C ARG A 109 2.21 15.20 -10.16
N HIS A 110 2.21 14.14 -9.35
CA HIS A 110 2.47 14.19 -7.91
C HIS A 110 3.90 13.81 -7.52
N CYS A 111 4.64 13.13 -8.40
CA CYS A 111 6.09 12.98 -8.24
C CYS A 111 6.78 14.23 -8.75
N VAL A 112 6.74 15.27 -7.93
CA VAL A 112 7.70 16.35 -8.07
C VAL A 112 8.98 15.83 -7.43
N SER A 113 10.06 15.79 -8.20
CA SER A 113 11.41 15.83 -7.64
C SER A 113 11.50 17.12 -6.83
N ASP A 114 11.11 17.09 -5.56
CA ASP A 114 11.19 18.26 -4.71
C ASP A 114 12.67 18.58 -4.52
N LYS A 115 13.16 19.56 -5.29
CA LYS A 115 14.53 20.07 -5.19
C LYS A 115 14.83 20.66 -3.80
N ARG A 116 13.87 20.72 -2.87
CA ARG A 116 14.07 21.07 -1.45
C ARG A 116 14.37 19.87 -0.57
N CYS A 117 14.13 18.65 -1.04
CA CYS A 117 14.50 17.40 -0.39
C CYS A 117 15.85 16.86 -0.89
N THR A 118 16.63 17.69 -1.60
CA THR A 118 18.06 17.44 -1.82
C THR A 118 18.75 17.55 -0.48
N SER A 119 18.94 16.42 0.21
CA SER A 119 20.02 16.41 1.20
C SER A 119 21.31 16.59 0.41
N ASP A 120 22.14 17.58 0.75
CA ASP A 120 23.51 17.77 0.21
C ASP A 120 24.45 16.56 0.46
N LYS A 121 23.90 15.42 0.93
CA LYS A 121 24.61 14.17 1.19
C LYS A 121 24.56 13.29 -0.05
N PRO A 122 25.71 13.04 -0.71
CA PRO A 122 25.76 12.10 -1.83
C PRO A 122 25.45 10.68 -1.34
N GLY A 123 24.37 10.07 -1.86
CA GLY A 123 24.03 8.66 -1.61
C GLY A 123 22.64 8.39 -1.02
N VAL A 124 21.83 9.40 -0.73
CA VAL A 124 20.41 9.21 -0.39
C VAL A 124 19.61 9.41 -1.69
N SER A 125 18.99 8.34 -2.19
CA SER A 125 18.10 8.43 -3.35
C SER A 125 16.90 9.30 -3.00
N ASP A 126 16.62 10.30 -3.85
CA ASP A 126 15.48 11.20 -3.71
C ASP A 126 14.19 10.40 -3.54
N ILE A 127 13.62 10.38 -2.33
CA ILE A 127 12.30 9.81 -2.11
C ILE A 127 11.30 10.78 -2.77
N PRO A 128 10.46 10.33 -3.71
CA PRO A 128 9.50 11.22 -4.35
C PRO A 128 8.55 11.81 -3.29
N CYS A 129 8.66 13.11 -3.03
CA CYS A 129 7.74 13.81 -2.15
C CYS A 129 6.43 14.09 -2.89
N CYS A 130 5.40 13.33 -2.53
CA CYS A 130 4.09 13.53 -3.10
C CYS A 130 3.37 14.73 -2.51
N SER A 131 2.58 15.42 -3.34
CA SER A 131 1.52 16.28 -2.85
C SER A 131 0.60 15.48 -1.91
N GLY A 132 -0.13 16.11 -0.98
CA GLY A 132 -1.07 15.45 -0.04
C GLY A 132 -2.26 14.73 -0.68
N LYS A 133 -2.16 14.43 -1.98
CA LYS A 133 -3.11 13.75 -2.86
C LYS A 133 -2.60 12.36 -3.28
N CYS A 134 -1.46 11.93 -2.75
CA CYS A 134 -0.87 10.62 -3.05
C CYS A 134 -0.54 9.88 -1.74
N TYR A 135 -0.70 8.56 -1.73
CA TYR A 135 -0.31 7.68 -0.64
C TYR A 135 0.65 6.59 -1.09
N PHE A 136 1.68 6.29 -0.31
CA PHE A 136 2.66 5.25 -0.63
C PHE A 136 2.50 4.04 0.30
N TYR A 137 2.45 2.84 -0.30
CA TYR A 137 2.47 1.57 0.41
C TYR A 137 3.91 1.08 0.53
N ASP A 138 4.62 1.53 1.57
CA ASP A 138 6.06 1.29 1.77
C ASP A 138 6.38 0.36 2.94
N ASN A 139 5.37 -0.14 3.65
CA ASN A 139 5.53 -1.03 4.79
C ASN A 139 4.56 -2.22 4.66
N TYR A 140 4.75 -3.25 5.46
CA TYR A 140 3.93 -4.46 5.40
C TYR A 140 2.62 -4.35 6.20
N PHE A 141 2.46 -3.31 7.01
CA PHE A 141 1.26 -3.09 7.82
C PHE A 141 0.10 -2.52 7.02
N ASP A 142 0.39 -1.66 6.05
CA ASP A 142 -0.63 -1.03 5.21
C ASP A 142 -0.73 -1.63 3.81
N LEU A 143 0.27 -2.39 3.35
CA LEU A 143 0.30 -3.00 2.02
C LEU A 143 -0.96 -3.83 1.70
N PRO A 144 -1.53 -4.65 2.60
CA PRO A 144 -2.79 -5.35 2.32
C PRO A 144 -3.95 -4.39 2.03
N GLY A 145 -3.90 -3.17 2.58
CA GLY A 145 -4.84 -2.09 2.31
C GLY A 145 -4.77 -1.58 0.86
N ALA A 146 -3.68 -1.80 0.12
CA ALA A 146 -3.57 -1.42 -1.29
C ALA A 146 -4.61 -2.15 -2.16
N LEU A 147 -4.68 -3.48 -2.02
CA LEU A 147 -5.69 -4.31 -2.70
C LEU A 147 -7.11 -3.89 -2.28
N LEU A 148 -7.32 -3.64 -1.00
CA LEU A 148 -8.62 -3.21 -0.49
C LEU A 148 -9.05 -1.88 -1.11
N CYS A 149 -8.16 -0.90 -1.15
CA CYS A 149 -8.40 0.40 -1.79
C CYS A 149 -8.66 0.24 -3.29
N ALA A 150 -7.92 -0.63 -3.97
CA ALA A 150 -8.13 -0.92 -5.39
C ALA A 150 -9.55 -1.47 -5.67
N ARG A 151 -10.02 -2.39 -4.83
CA ARG A 151 -11.38 -2.95 -4.92
C ARG A 151 -12.48 -1.94 -4.56
N VAL A 152 -12.21 -1.05 -3.61
CA VAL A 152 -13.08 0.09 -3.31
C VAL A 152 -13.21 0.98 -4.55
N VAL A 153 -12.09 1.32 -5.21
CA VAL A 153 -12.09 2.08 -6.47
C VAL A 153 -12.90 1.35 -7.54
N ASP A 154 -12.76 0.03 -7.70
CA ASP A 154 -13.54 -0.74 -8.67
C ASP A 154 -15.05 -0.67 -8.40
N SER A 155 -15.44 -0.84 -7.14
CA SER A 155 -16.85 -0.78 -6.71
C SER A 155 -17.44 0.61 -6.96
N LEU A 156 -16.74 1.66 -6.52
CA LEU A 156 -17.16 3.04 -6.72
C LEU A 156 -17.17 3.41 -8.20
N THR A 157 -16.22 2.93 -9.01
CA THR A 157 -16.20 3.19 -10.47
C THR A 157 -17.42 2.58 -11.16
N LYS A 158 -17.86 1.38 -10.75
CA LYS A 158 -19.09 0.75 -11.27
C LYS A 158 -20.34 1.55 -10.90
N GLN A 159 -20.39 2.11 -9.69
CA GLN A 159 -21.53 2.88 -9.20
C GLN A 159 -21.58 4.31 -9.77
N ASN A 160 -20.43 4.97 -9.93
CA ASN A 160 -20.34 6.42 -10.19
C ASN A 160 -20.52 6.88 -11.64
N ARG A 161 -20.83 6.00 -12.61
CA ARG A 161 -21.10 6.34 -14.03
C ARG A 161 -20.17 7.43 -14.63
N GLY A 162 -18.91 7.54 -14.20
CA GLY A 162 -17.92 8.50 -14.73
C GLY A 162 -17.60 9.74 -13.88
N GLN A 163 -18.08 9.86 -12.64
CA GLN A 163 -17.62 10.91 -11.72
C GLN A 163 -16.21 10.55 -11.19
N LYS A 164 -15.22 11.44 -11.38
CA LYS A 164 -13.78 11.12 -11.21
C LYS A 164 -13.26 11.19 -9.78
N THR A 165 -13.84 12.03 -8.95
CA THR A 165 -13.28 12.32 -7.62
C THR A 165 -13.79 11.31 -6.60
N PHE A 166 -12.86 10.63 -5.96
CA PHE A 166 -13.14 9.70 -4.88
C PHE A 166 -12.95 10.38 -3.51
N ASP A 167 -13.94 10.29 -2.62
CA ASP A 167 -13.83 10.72 -1.20
C ASP A 167 -13.87 9.51 -0.25
N PHE A 168 -13.11 8.45 -0.54
CA PHE A 168 -13.02 7.26 0.33
C PHE A 168 -11.80 7.29 1.26
N TRP A 169 -10.85 8.20 1.06
CA TRP A 169 -9.58 8.20 1.80
C TRP A 169 -9.78 8.39 3.31
N LYS A 170 -10.78 9.19 3.72
CA LYS A 170 -11.12 9.36 5.14
C LYS A 170 -11.52 8.04 5.81
N ASP A 171 -12.25 7.19 5.08
CA ASP A 171 -12.68 5.88 5.58
C ASP A 171 -11.52 4.89 5.62
N VAL A 172 -10.62 4.95 4.63
CA VAL A 172 -9.39 4.16 4.61
C VAL A 172 -8.50 4.52 5.80
N VAL A 173 -8.27 5.81 6.07
CA VAL A 173 -7.51 6.25 7.25
C VAL A 173 -8.18 5.75 8.54
N ALA A 174 -9.51 5.81 8.64
CA ALA A 174 -10.23 5.30 9.80
C ALA A 174 -10.06 3.78 9.98
N GLY A 175 -10.03 3.01 8.89
CA GLY A 175 -9.79 1.57 8.94
C GLY A 175 -8.34 1.20 9.26
N ILE A 176 -7.36 1.95 8.76
CA ILE A 176 -5.95 1.82 9.19
C ILE A 176 -5.86 2.05 10.70
N GLN A 177 -6.44 3.15 11.20
CA GLN A 177 -6.48 3.44 12.64
C GLN A 177 -7.21 2.37 13.46
N HIS A 178 -8.22 1.71 12.88
CA HIS A 178 -8.88 0.56 13.50
C HIS A 178 -7.91 -0.60 13.63
N ASN A 179 -7.19 -0.97 12.56
CA ASN A 179 -6.22 -2.08 12.55
C ASN A 179 -5.06 -1.90 13.53
N PHE A 180 -4.67 -0.67 13.86
CA PHE A 180 -3.64 -0.43 14.89
C PHE A 180 -4.13 -0.65 16.32
N LYS A 181 -5.44 -0.89 16.54
CA LYS A 181 -5.98 -1.23 17.87
C LYS A 181 -5.91 -2.74 18.07
N MET A 182 -5.33 -3.16 19.20
CA MET A 182 -5.34 -4.59 19.58
C MET A 182 -6.74 -5.22 19.60
N SER A 183 -7.79 -4.45 19.84
CA SER A 183 -9.17 -4.93 19.82
C SER A 183 -9.64 -5.39 18.44
N ALA A 184 -9.04 -4.88 17.36
CA ALA A 184 -9.41 -5.17 15.98
C ALA A 184 -9.14 -6.63 15.55
N PHE A 185 -8.42 -7.40 16.37
CA PHE A 185 -8.05 -8.79 16.11
C PHE A 185 -8.57 -9.77 17.18
N LYS A 186 -9.41 -9.29 18.12
CA LYS A 186 -9.93 -10.12 19.21
C LYS A 186 -11.23 -10.86 18.86
N GLU A 187 -11.83 -10.60 17.70
CA GLU A 187 -13.06 -11.32 17.32
C GLU A 187 -12.77 -12.81 17.05
N PRO A 188 -13.66 -13.72 17.52
CA PRO A 188 -13.54 -15.14 17.22
C PRO A 188 -13.51 -15.40 15.70
N GLY A 189 -12.48 -16.12 15.22
CA GLY A 189 -12.33 -16.47 13.80
C GLY A 189 -11.35 -15.62 12.99
N MET A 190 -10.72 -14.59 13.58
CA MET A 190 -9.69 -13.79 12.89
C MET A 190 -8.29 -14.42 12.93
N CYS A 191 -7.95 -15.10 14.03
CA CYS A 191 -6.67 -15.80 14.16
C CYS A 191 -6.81 -17.27 13.71
N PRO A 192 -5.89 -17.80 12.87
CA PRO A 192 -5.86 -19.22 12.53
C PRO A 192 -5.80 -20.09 13.78
N SER A 193 -6.52 -21.21 13.76
CA SER A 193 -6.52 -22.16 14.87
C SER A 193 -5.11 -22.77 15.02
N HIS A 194 -4.75 -23.21 16.23
CA HIS A 194 -3.44 -23.86 16.45
C HIS A 194 -3.23 -25.09 15.56
N HIS A 195 -4.30 -25.68 15.03
CA HIS A 195 -4.24 -26.85 14.15
C HIS A 195 -3.77 -26.52 12.72
N ASP A 196 -3.93 -25.27 12.28
CA ASP A 196 -3.55 -24.83 10.93
C ASP A 196 -2.05 -24.51 10.78
N ARG A 197 -1.30 -24.49 11.90
CA ARG A 197 0.13 -24.13 11.92
C ARG A 197 1.08 -25.31 11.67
N GLU A 198 0.60 -26.55 11.78
CA GLU A 198 1.44 -27.75 11.66
C GLU A 198 1.51 -28.31 10.23
N THR A 199 0.80 -27.72 9.26
CA THR A 199 0.65 -28.28 7.90
C THR A 199 1.32 -27.46 6.79
N SER A 200 2.05 -26.39 7.11
CA SER A 200 2.87 -25.67 6.11
C SER A 200 4.35 -26.08 6.23
N PRO A 201 5.00 -26.55 5.15
CA PRO A 201 6.39 -27.02 5.15
C PRO A 201 7.42 -25.90 5.41
#